data_AF-A0A6L7KFR7-F1
#
_entry.id   AF-A0A6L7KFR7-F1
#
_cell.length_a   1.000
_cell.length_b   1.000
_cell.length_c   1.000
_cell.angle_alpha   90.00
_cell.angle_beta   90.00
_cell.angle_gamma   90.00
#
_symmetry.space_group_name_H-M   'P 1'
#
loop_
_entity.id
_entity.type
_entity.pdbx_description
1 polymer ?
#
loop_
_entity_poly.entity_id
_entity_poly.type
_entity_poly.pdbx_seq_one_letter_code
_entity_poly.pdbx_strand_id
1 'polypeptide(L)'
;MALAIQESYGDGAALAALAERQAMTGAYDDSVETLSEITVIEDLDRARAIIAREYARTDRSRAALEMVANIANRNKRFDAVRAIAVMLATEGKTDRALDLVTEFAGRADAEELVTAVVLAQARTSGLDTAVAIAGTLDDPMFRAIALAGLAALAR
;
A
#
# COMPACT_ATOMS: atom_id res chain seq x y z
N MET A 1 -19.61 4.50 -31.46
CA MET A 1 -18.85 3.61 -30.55
C MET A 1 -17.68 4.32 -29.88
N ALA A 2 -16.77 4.99 -30.61
CA ALA A 2 -15.64 5.71 -29.99
C ALA A 2 -16.04 6.79 -28.94
N LEU A 3 -17.11 7.56 -29.20
CA LEU A 3 -17.58 8.60 -28.25
C LEU A 3 -18.03 8.03 -26.89
N ALA A 4 -18.81 6.95 -26.88
CA ALA A 4 -19.32 6.34 -25.65
C ALA A 4 -18.21 5.68 -24.81
N ILE A 5 -17.17 5.17 -25.46
CA ILE A 5 -15.97 4.67 -24.78
C ILE A 5 -15.25 5.86 -24.13
N GLN A 6 -15.05 6.97 -24.86
CA GLN A 6 -14.40 8.17 -24.32
C GLN A 6 -15.16 8.82 -23.16
N GLU A 7 -16.50 8.88 -23.22
CA GLU A 7 -17.34 9.34 -22.10
C GLU A 7 -17.20 8.42 -20.88
N SER A 8 -17.25 7.09 -21.06
CA SER A 8 -17.07 6.13 -19.97
C SER A 8 -15.69 6.22 -19.30
N TYR A 9 -14.62 6.49 -20.07
CA TYR A 9 -13.28 6.74 -19.51
C TYR A 9 -13.16 8.11 -18.83
N GLY A 10 -13.84 9.14 -19.36
CA GLY A 10 -13.89 10.48 -18.74
C GLY A 10 -14.64 10.48 -17.41
N ASP A 11 -15.69 9.66 -17.30
CA ASP A 11 -16.50 9.50 -16.09
C ASP A 11 -15.76 8.72 -15.00
N GLY A 12 -15.10 7.61 -15.36
CA GLY A 12 -14.34 6.78 -14.41
C GLY A 12 -13.20 7.52 -13.70
N ALA A 13 -12.43 8.33 -14.43
CA ALA A 13 -11.35 9.12 -13.85
C ALA A 13 -11.87 10.26 -12.95
N ALA A 14 -13.00 10.87 -13.30
CA ALA A 14 -13.62 11.91 -12.50
C ALA A 14 -14.21 11.34 -11.19
N LEU A 15 -14.90 10.20 -11.28
CA LEU A 15 -15.40 9.46 -10.12
C LEU A 15 -14.26 8.99 -9.21
N ALA A 16 -13.14 8.50 -9.77
CA ALA A 16 -11.96 8.17 -8.99
C ALA A 16 -11.44 9.38 -8.20
N ALA A 17 -11.25 10.52 -8.85
CA ALA A 17 -10.79 11.74 -8.19
C ALA A 17 -11.77 12.23 -7.11
N LEU A 18 -13.08 12.07 -7.33
CA LEU A 18 -14.11 12.41 -6.33
C LEU A 18 -14.02 11.49 -5.11
N ALA A 19 -13.97 10.17 -5.33
CA ALA A 19 -13.85 9.17 -4.28
C ALA A 19 -12.59 9.39 -3.44
N GLU A 20 -11.47 9.71 -4.08
CA GLU A 20 -10.20 10.05 -3.41
C GLU A 20 -10.36 11.29 -2.53
N ARG A 21 -10.98 12.36 -3.03
CA ARG A 21 -11.20 13.58 -2.24
C ARG A 21 -12.12 13.33 -1.04
N GLN A 22 -13.20 12.57 -1.23
CA GLN A 22 -14.11 12.19 -0.15
C GLN A 22 -13.37 11.43 0.96
N ALA A 23 -12.50 10.48 0.61
CA ALA A 23 -11.65 9.77 1.57
C ALA A 23 -10.69 10.71 2.32
N MET A 24 -10.07 11.67 1.62
CA MET A 24 -9.17 12.65 2.23
C MET A 24 -9.89 13.60 3.20
N THR A 25 -11.17 13.94 2.93
CA THR A 25 -11.96 14.81 3.81
C THR A 25 -12.73 14.04 4.89
N GLY A 26 -12.61 12.71 4.94
CA GLY A 26 -13.26 11.87 5.93
C GLY A 26 -14.69 11.42 5.60
N ALA A 27 -15.17 11.69 4.38
CA ALA A 27 -16.45 11.24 3.86
C ALA A 27 -16.33 9.81 3.30
N TYR A 28 -16.11 8.85 4.19
CA TYR A 28 -15.75 7.49 3.81
C TYR A 28 -16.88 6.71 3.13
N ASP A 29 -18.10 6.87 3.62
CA ASP A 29 -19.26 6.18 3.03
C ASP A 29 -19.51 6.69 1.60
N ASP A 30 -19.49 8.01 1.40
CA ASP A 30 -19.60 8.65 0.08
C ASP A 30 -18.47 8.20 -0.88
N SER A 31 -17.26 8.03 -0.34
CA SER A 31 -16.10 7.52 -1.11
C SER A 31 -16.35 6.10 -1.62
N VAL A 32 -16.90 5.22 -0.78
CA VAL A 32 -17.25 3.85 -1.14
C VAL A 32 -18.41 3.80 -2.13
N GLU A 33 -19.42 4.65 -1.95
CA GLU A 33 -20.53 4.78 -2.90
C GLU A 33 -20.01 5.22 -4.28
N THR A 34 -19.19 6.26 -4.34
CA THR A 34 -18.60 6.76 -5.59
C THR A 34 -17.71 5.71 -6.26
N LEU A 35 -16.94 4.93 -5.48
CA LEU A 35 -16.16 3.80 -6.01
C LEU A 35 -17.04 2.77 -6.71
N SER A 36 -18.27 2.54 -6.23
CA SER A 36 -19.19 1.55 -6.78
C SER A 36 -19.73 1.92 -8.17
N GLU A 37 -19.67 3.21 -8.51
CA GLU A 37 -20.07 3.74 -9.83
C GLU A 37 -18.96 3.61 -10.89
N ILE A 38 -17.72 3.36 -10.47
CA ILE A 38 -16.58 3.21 -11.38
C ILE A 38 -16.64 1.84 -12.07
N THR A 39 -16.93 1.85 -13.37
CA THR A 39 -17.06 0.63 -14.18
C THR A 39 -15.74 0.17 -14.82
N VAL A 40 -14.79 1.09 -15.01
CA VAL A 40 -13.47 0.78 -15.58
C VAL A 40 -12.58 0.22 -14.47
N ILE A 41 -12.26 -1.09 -14.55
CA ILE A 41 -11.45 -1.81 -13.54
C ILE A 41 -10.11 -1.13 -13.29
N GLU A 42 -9.49 -0.56 -14.33
CA GLU A 42 -8.18 0.07 -14.19
C GLU A 42 -8.22 1.31 -13.28
N ASP A 43 -9.28 2.11 -13.39
CA ASP A 43 -9.52 3.30 -12.58
C ASP A 43 -10.00 2.93 -11.19
N LEU A 44 -10.84 1.89 -11.08
CA LEU A 44 -11.28 1.34 -9.81
C LEU A 44 -10.11 0.82 -8.97
N ASP A 45 -9.20 0.03 -9.55
CA ASP A 45 -7.99 -0.46 -8.89
C ASP A 45 -7.09 0.68 -8.41
N ARG A 46 -6.98 1.75 -9.21
CA ARG A 46 -6.17 2.94 -8.88
C ARG A 46 -6.78 3.70 -7.70
N ALA A 47 -8.09 3.96 -7.77
CA ALA A 47 -8.82 4.67 -6.72
C ALA A 47 -8.75 3.90 -5.39
N ARG A 48 -8.95 2.57 -5.43
CA ARG A 48 -8.77 1.69 -4.26
C ARG A 48 -7.40 1.81 -3.62
N ALA A 49 -6.33 1.80 -4.42
CA ALA A 49 -4.96 1.93 -3.90
C ALA A 49 -4.72 3.27 -3.19
N ILE A 50 -5.27 4.37 -3.74
CA ILE A 50 -5.12 5.71 -3.16
C ILE A 50 -5.94 5.82 -1.87
N ILE A 51 -7.20 5.41 -1.89
CA ILE A 51 -8.10 5.44 -0.73
C ILE A 51 -7.57 4.56 0.39
N ALA A 52 -7.05 3.37 0.08
CA ALA A 52 -6.40 2.49 1.05
C ALA A 52 -5.28 3.19 1.82
N ARG A 53 -4.45 3.96 1.11
CA ARG A 53 -3.36 4.72 1.73
C ARG A 53 -3.89 5.79 2.68
N GLU A 54 -4.94 6.52 2.30
CA GLU A 54 -5.54 7.54 3.19
C GLU A 54 -6.22 6.89 4.41
N TYR A 55 -6.80 5.70 4.25
CA TYR A 55 -7.39 4.94 5.36
C TYR A 55 -6.31 4.48 6.34
N ALA A 56 -5.17 4.00 5.83
CA ALA A 56 -4.05 3.58 6.66
C ALA A 56 -3.43 4.73 7.47
N ARG A 57 -3.39 5.96 6.91
CA ARG A 57 -2.94 7.16 7.64
C ARG A 57 -3.85 7.52 8.81
N THR A 58 -5.14 7.32 8.65
CA THR A 58 -6.17 7.69 9.64
C THR A 58 -6.53 6.55 10.59
N ASP A 59 -5.60 5.60 10.79
CA ASP A 59 -5.75 4.44 11.68
C ASP A 59 -6.95 3.52 11.35
N ARG A 60 -7.47 3.60 10.12
CA ARG A 60 -8.51 2.71 9.59
C ARG A 60 -7.91 1.52 8.87
N SER A 61 -7.03 0.78 9.54
CA SER A 61 -6.29 -0.33 8.94
C SER A 61 -7.24 -1.34 8.28
N ARG A 62 -8.29 -1.80 8.95
CA ARG A 62 -9.24 -2.77 8.38
C ARG A 62 -9.85 -2.31 7.05
N ALA A 63 -10.24 -1.04 6.95
CA ALA A 63 -10.82 -0.50 5.73
C ALA A 63 -9.74 -0.35 4.63
N ALA A 64 -8.52 0.04 4.99
CA ALA A 64 -7.40 0.09 4.05
C ALA A 64 -7.11 -1.29 3.44
N LEU A 65 -7.12 -2.31 4.30
CA LEU A 65 -6.92 -3.72 3.95
C LEU A 65 -8.04 -4.20 3.01
N GLU A 66 -9.30 -3.84 3.28
CA GLU A 66 -10.42 -4.17 2.40
C GLU A 66 -10.29 -3.51 1.00
N MET A 67 -9.84 -2.26 0.93
CA MET A 67 -9.60 -1.58 -0.34
C MET A 67 -8.52 -2.28 -1.16
N VAL A 68 -7.41 -2.68 -0.52
CA VAL A 68 -6.31 -3.42 -1.16
C VAL A 68 -6.75 -4.82 -1.59
N ALA A 69 -7.51 -5.54 -0.76
CA ALA A 69 -8.02 -6.88 -1.05
C ALA A 69 -8.79 -6.93 -2.37
N ASN A 70 -9.56 -5.87 -2.63
CA ASN A 70 -10.42 -5.76 -3.80
C ASN A 70 -9.69 -5.24 -5.06
N ILE A 71 -8.38 -4.97 -5.01
CA ILE A 71 -7.61 -4.65 -6.22
C ILE A 71 -7.45 -5.92 -7.06
N ALA A 72 -7.99 -5.88 -8.29
CA ALA A 72 -8.03 -7.03 -9.19
C ALA A 72 -6.65 -7.35 -9.76
N ASN A 73 -5.90 -6.33 -10.18
CA ASN A 73 -4.55 -6.52 -10.69
C ASN A 73 -3.56 -6.84 -9.56
N ARG A 74 -2.97 -8.04 -9.58
CA ARG A 74 -2.00 -8.50 -8.55
C ARG A 74 -0.82 -7.54 -8.37
N ASN A 75 -0.26 -7.01 -9.45
CA ASN A 75 0.91 -6.11 -9.36
C ASN A 75 0.50 -4.78 -8.72
N LYS A 76 -0.64 -4.21 -9.11
CA LYS A 76 -1.18 -3.00 -8.46
C LYS A 76 -1.48 -3.23 -6.99
N ARG A 77 -1.99 -4.42 -6.65
CA ARG A 77 -2.26 -4.81 -5.25
C ARG A 77 -0.96 -4.87 -4.46
N PHE A 78 0.07 -5.53 -4.99
CA PHE A 78 1.40 -5.57 -4.38
C PHE A 78 1.98 -4.18 -4.19
N ASP A 79 1.93 -3.33 -5.22
CA ASP A 79 2.42 -1.95 -5.14
C ASP A 79 1.66 -1.12 -4.09
N ALA A 80 0.35 -1.32 -3.95
CA ALA A 80 -0.46 -0.67 -2.93
C ALA A 80 -0.07 -1.13 -1.51
N VAL A 81 0.09 -2.44 -1.29
CA VAL A 81 0.59 -3.00 -0.02
C VAL A 81 1.95 -2.40 0.32
N ARG A 82 2.89 -2.38 -0.64
CA ARG A 82 4.22 -1.81 -0.47
C ARG A 82 4.16 -0.33 -0.09
N ALA A 83 3.37 0.45 -0.81
CA ALA A 83 3.26 1.89 -0.58
C ALA A 83 2.72 2.19 0.83
N ILE A 84 1.71 1.45 1.28
CA ILE A 84 1.14 1.62 2.62
C ILE A 84 2.12 1.18 3.71
N ALA A 85 2.73 0.00 3.56
CA ALA A 85 3.67 -0.52 4.54
C ALA A 85 4.90 0.40 4.71
N VAL A 86 5.47 0.88 3.59
CA VAL A 86 6.59 1.84 3.62
C VAL A 86 6.17 3.15 4.29
N MET A 87 4.99 3.69 3.96
CA MET A 87 4.48 4.91 4.59
C MET A 87 4.34 4.74 6.10
N LEU A 88 3.69 3.67 6.56
CA LEU A 88 3.54 3.37 7.99
C LEU A 88 4.90 3.24 8.69
N ALA A 89 5.86 2.56 8.07
CA ALA A 89 7.22 2.44 8.61
C ALA A 89 7.93 3.80 8.71
N THR A 90 7.77 4.69 7.72
CA THR A 90 8.31 6.06 7.77
C THR A 90 7.60 6.94 8.81
N GLU A 91 6.38 6.61 9.21
CA GLU A 91 5.67 7.27 10.32
C GLU A 91 6.03 6.68 11.69
N GLY A 92 6.95 5.70 11.74
CA GLY A 92 7.33 5.00 12.98
C GLY A 92 6.33 3.91 13.40
N LYS A 93 5.32 3.60 12.58
CA LYS A 93 4.31 2.56 12.81
C LYS A 93 4.76 1.21 12.24
N THR A 94 5.98 0.76 12.56
CA THR A 94 6.60 -0.43 11.94
C THR A 94 5.80 -1.71 12.18
N ASP A 95 5.31 -1.95 13.39
CA ASP A 95 4.53 -3.16 13.69
C ASP A 95 3.30 -3.26 12.79
N ARG A 96 2.58 -2.14 12.62
CA ARG A 96 1.42 -2.08 11.72
C ARG A 96 1.80 -2.28 10.25
N ALA A 97 2.98 -1.82 9.84
CA ALA A 97 3.48 -2.08 8.50
C ALA A 97 3.71 -3.59 8.28
N LEU A 98 4.28 -4.28 9.26
CA LEU A 98 4.55 -5.72 9.21
C LEU A 98 3.27 -6.56 9.27
N ASP A 99 2.29 -6.15 10.09
CA ASP A 99 0.97 -6.79 10.13
C ASP A 99 0.29 -6.76 8.75
N LEU A 100 0.32 -5.59 8.10
CA LEU A 100 -0.26 -5.40 6.78
C LEU A 100 0.44 -6.27 5.71
N VAL A 101 1.77 -6.41 5.78
CA VAL A 101 2.51 -7.30 4.88
C VAL A 101 2.12 -8.75 5.11
N THR A 102 1.99 -9.18 6.36
CA THR A 102 1.65 -10.55 6.73
C THR A 102 0.26 -10.95 6.24
N GLU A 103 -0.70 -10.01 6.30
CA GLU A 103 -2.09 -10.28 5.92
C GLU A 103 -2.30 -10.31 4.38
N PHE A 104 -1.48 -9.58 3.61
CA PHE A 104 -1.75 -9.35 2.17
C PHE A 104 -0.71 -9.89 1.20
N ALA A 105 0.50 -10.12 1.66
CA ALA A 105 1.52 -10.67 0.80
C ALA A 105 1.32 -12.18 0.66
N GLY A 106 1.29 -12.68 -0.58
CA GLY A 106 1.58 -14.09 -0.79
C GLY A 106 2.96 -14.41 -0.22
N ARG A 107 3.21 -15.67 0.18
CA ARG A 107 4.50 -16.06 0.79
C ARG A 107 5.74 -15.61 0.00
N ALA A 108 5.64 -15.60 -1.34
CA ALA A 108 6.72 -15.16 -2.23
C ALA A 108 6.97 -13.64 -2.22
N ASP A 109 5.94 -12.86 -1.91
CA ASP A 109 5.94 -11.39 -1.97
C ASP A 109 6.27 -10.77 -0.59
N ALA A 110 6.08 -11.53 0.48
CA ALA A 110 6.16 -11.04 1.86
C ALA A 110 7.57 -10.53 2.22
N GLU A 111 8.61 -11.28 1.84
CA GLU A 111 9.97 -10.93 2.22
C GLU A 111 10.50 -9.70 1.49
N GLU A 112 10.07 -9.46 0.24
CA GLU A 112 10.36 -8.21 -0.47
C GLU A 112 9.72 -7.01 0.25
N LEU A 113 8.47 -7.17 0.68
CA LEU A 113 7.75 -6.12 1.38
C LEU A 113 8.32 -5.85 2.78
N VAL A 114 8.67 -6.89 3.54
CA VAL A 114 9.36 -6.75 4.82
C VAL A 114 10.70 -6.05 4.63
N THR A 115 11.46 -6.39 3.58
CA THR A 115 12.71 -5.69 3.24
C THR A 115 12.47 -4.19 3.02
N ALA A 116 11.41 -3.82 2.28
CA ALA A 116 11.07 -2.41 2.07
C ALA A 116 10.69 -1.69 3.39
N VAL A 117 9.94 -2.36 4.28
CA VAL A 117 9.56 -1.84 5.61
C VAL A 117 10.80 -1.60 6.48
N VAL A 118 11.72 -2.57 6.53
CA VAL A 118 12.98 -2.50 7.28
C VAL A 118 13.80 -1.28 6.86
N LEU A 119 14.00 -1.11 5.55
CA LEU A 119 14.79 0.02 5.02
C LEU A 119 14.12 1.37 5.27
N ALA A 120 12.78 1.41 5.24
CA ALA A 120 12.01 2.61 5.55
C ALA A 120 12.09 2.99 7.04
N GLN A 121 11.93 2.02 7.94
CA GLN A 121 12.04 2.21 9.39
C GLN A 121 13.45 2.65 9.80
N ALA A 122 14.49 2.08 9.21
CA ALA A 122 15.88 2.36 9.60
C ALA A 122 16.22 3.86 9.63
N ARG A 123 15.55 4.64 8.76
CA ARG A 123 15.71 6.09 8.67
C ARG A 123 15.04 6.87 9.81
N THR A 124 14.13 6.25 10.54
CA THR A 124 13.26 6.91 11.53
C THR A 124 13.46 6.40 12.95
N SER A 125 13.70 5.09 13.12
CA SER A 125 13.74 4.43 14.43
C SER A 125 15.11 3.84 14.79
N GLY A 126 16.13 4.11 13.98
CA GLY A 126 17.50 3.64 14.19
C GLY A 126 17.80 2.30 13.52
N LEU A 127 19.10 2.05 13.31
CA LEU A 127 19.60 0.88 12.56
C LEU A 127 19.49 -0.43 13.33
N ASP A 128 19.61 -0.41 14.66
CA ASP A 128 19.64 -1.63 15.48
C ASP A 128 18.35 -2.45 15.35
N THR A 129 17.20 -1.79 15.48
CA THR A 129 15.89 -2.43 15.32
C THR A 129 15.69 -2.96 13.89
N ALA A 130 16.13 -2.20 12.89
CA ALA A 130 16.02 -2.61 11.50
C ALA A 130 16.89 -3.84 11.18
N VAL A 131 18.09 -3.93 11.76
CA VAL A 131 18.97 -5.10 11.65
C VAL A 131 18.33 -6.33 12.30
N ALA A 132 17.69 -6.16 13.46
CA ALA A 132 16.99 -7.25 14.13
C ALA A 132 15.88 -7.84 13.25
N ILE A 133 15.03 -6.99 12.66
CA ILE A 133 13.94 -7.43 11.76
C ILE A 133 14.50 -8.03 10.48
N ALA A 134 15.54 -7.43 9.87
CA ALA A 134 16.21 -8.03 8.71
C ALA A 134 16.72 -9.45 9.00
N GLY A 135 17.20 -9.68 10.21
CA GLY A 135 17.68 -10.99 10.67
C GLY A 135 16.60 -12.07 10.76
N THR A 136 15.31 -11.69 10.85
CA THR A 136 14.20 -12.66 10.91
C THR A 136 13.68 -13.08 9.53
N LEU A 137 14.19 -12.52 8.44
CA LEU A 137 13.86 -12.95 7.08
C LEU A 137 14.36 -14.38 6.86
N ASP A 138 13.48 -15.27 6.40
CA ASP A 138 13.78 -16.68 6.20
C ASP A 138 14.65 -16.88 4.95
N ASP A 139 14.28 -16.26 3.82
CA ASP A 139 15.02 -16.34 2.57
C ASP A 139 16.39 -15.64 2.72
N PRO A 140 17.50 -16.37 2.52
CA PRO A 140 18.84 -15.81 2.61
C PRO A 140 19.10 -14.64 1.65
N MET A 141 18.47 -14.63 0.48
CA MET A 141 18.60 -13.55 -0.51
C MET A 141 17.98 -12.26 0.01
N PHE A 142 16.73 -12.30 0.48
CA PHE A 142 16.07 -11.10 1.02
C PHE A 142 16.75 -10.61 2.29
N ARG A 143 17.17 -11.53 3.18
CA ARG A 143 17.99 -11.19 4.35
C ARG A 143 19.27 -10.45 3.96
N ALA A 144 19.99 -10.94 2.95
CA ALA A 144 21.20 -10.29 2.46
C ALA A 144 20.93 -8.91 1.85
N ILE A 145 19.86 -8.77 1.06
CA ILE A 145 19.44 -7.49 0.46
C ILE A 145 19.13 -6.46 1.56
N ALA A 146 18.34 -6.86 2.56
CA ALA A 146 17.97 -5.98 3.68
C ALA A 146 19.21 -5.51 4.45
N LEU A 147 20.08 -6.43 4.86
CA LEU A 147 21.30 -6.11 5.62
C LEU A 147 22.28 -5.25 4.81
N ALA A 148 22.45 -5.52 3.52
CA ALA A 148 23.30 -4.70 2.65
C ALA A 148 22.75 -3.27 2.50
N GLY A 149 21.43 -3.13 2.37
CA GLY A 149 20.78 -1.82 2.33
C GLY A 149 20.95 -1.04 3.64
N LEU A 150 20.81 -1.71 4.79
CA LEU A 150 21.05 -1.09 6.10
C LEU A 150 22.50 -0.66 6.30
N ALA A 151 23.46 -1.48 5.88
CA ALA A 151 24.88 -1.14 5.93
C ALA A 151 25.22 0.10 5.08
N ALA A 152 24.50 0.31 3.97
CA ALA A 152 24.66 1.51 3.15
C ALA A 152 24.08 2.77 3.82
N LEU A 153 23.05 2.63 4.67
CA LEU A 153 22.47 3.73 5.45
C LEU A 153 23.31 4.13 6.67
N ALA A 154 24.21 3.27 7.12
CA ALA A 154 25.09 3.48 8.27
C ALA A 154 26.37 4.28 7.97
N ARG A 155 26.55 4.69 6.71
CA ARG A 155 27.72 5.47 6.24
C ARG A 155 27.45 6.97 6.32
#